data_AF-A0A1F3DDX3-F1
#
_entry.id   AF-A0A1F3DDX3-F1
#
_cell.length_a   1.000
_cell.length_b   1.000
_cell.length_c   1.000
_cell.angle_alpha   90.00
_cell.angle_beta   90.00
_cell.angle_gamma   90.00
#
_symmetry.space_group_name_H-M   'P 1'
#
loop_
_entity.id
_entity.type
_entity.pdbx_description
1 polymer ?
#
loop_
_entity_poly.entity_id
_entity_poly.type
_entity_poly.pdbx_seq_one_letter_code
_entity_poly.pdbx_strand_id
1 'polypeptide(L)'
;MRTRGLLLLFVFSLLLPVNSTAQVGSLLKNKMNKVVNAGVKTVDKEVDAEIDTAVNKEAEKAKTKADARTEKNKQAENQPSSEGGQAGGGMFGSMFSNKVDLKYKEDYSFTSRIYMISETYDNKDVMKMDMYMFYSATQPSIGMETKSISDAKGETVPVTAVMVVDGENKIFLMLTDMNGMKMGIISSAEEESAATTDSKGKKDTPPVYTKTGNTKEIAGYKCDEYSYIDPDDNSKGKVWFTQDPRLKIDRRGWKNTGMSAYYSSPQFNDGIILANEAYDDKGKLTMKTETIEINENFPHNISVKGYSLRQMNSGKSKEEKK
;
A
#
# COMPACT_ATOMS: atom_id res chain seq x y z
N MET A 1 -37.98 36.62 -47.50
CA MET A 1 -36.80 37.36 -46.99
C MET A 1 -36.95 37.45 -45.47
N ARG A 2 -36.37 36.52 -44.72
CA ARG A 2 -35.15 36.70 -43.89
C ARG A 2 -35.22 37.90 -42.94
N THR A 3 -35.62 37.64 -41.71
CA THR A 3 -35.23 38.41 -40.52
C THR A 3 -34.59 37.50 -39.49
N ARG A 4 -33.51 38.03 -38.91
CA ARG A 4 -32.59 37.43 -37.95
C ARG A 4 -33.14 37.61 -36.52
N GLY A 5 -32.72 36.74 -35.59
CA GLY A 5 -32.39 37.19 -34.23
C GLY A 5 -32.84 36.32 -33.06
N LEU A 6 -31.83 35.79 -32.36
CA LEU A 6 -31.70 35.60 -30.91
C LEU A 6 -32.05 34.25 -30.22
N LEU A 7 -31.18 33.96 -29.22
CA LEU A 7 -31.20 32.97 -28.12
C LEU A 7 -30.82 31.53 -28.50
N LEU A 8 -29.60 31.02 -28.28
CA LEU A 8 -28.69 31.01 -27.11
C LEU A 8 -29.30 30.28 -25.91
N LEU A 9 -28.56 29.24 -25.46
CA LEU A 9 -28.79 28.29 -24.36
C LEU A 9 -29.57 27.02 -24.71
N PHE A 10 -28.85 25.94 -25.05
CA PHE A 10 -29.16 24.61 -24.50
C PHE A 10 -27.89 23.72 -24.48
N VAL A 11 -27.30 23.67 -23.28
CA VAL A 11 -26.77 22.46 -22.63
C VAL A 11 -25.60 21.73 -23.30
N PHE A 12 -24.42 22.23 -22.97
CA PHE A 12 -23.17 21.49 -22.73
C PHE A 12 -23.43 20.34 -21.71
N SER A 13 -23.64 19.10 -22.14
CA SER A 13 -23.85 17.95 -21.22
C SER A 13 -23.26 16.61 -21.68
N LEU A 14 -22.19 16.65 -22.48
CA LEU A 14 -21.44 15.44 -22.81
C LEU A 14 -19.97 15.78 -22.64
N LEU A 15 -19.43 15.48 -21.45
CA LEU A 15 -18.03 15.20 -21.11
C LEU A 15 -17.91 15.26 -19.57
N LEU A 16 -18.54 14.31 -18.87
CA LEU A 16 -18.17 14.02 -17.48
C LEU A 16 -17.23 12.83 -17.48
N PRO A 17 -15.99 12.98 -16.99
CA PRO A 17 -15.15 11.82 -16.67
C PRO A 17 -15.78 11.10 -15.48
N VAL A 18 -16.19 9.85 -15.70
CA VAL A 18 -16.50 8.89 -14.63
C VAL A 18 -15.19 8.53 -13.93
N ASN A 19 -14.79 9.37 -12.98
CA ASN A 19 -13.74 9.03 -12.03
C ASN A 19 -14.43 8.46 -10.79
N SER A 20 -14.66 7.14 -10.83
CA SER A 20 -15.06 6.36 -9.67
C SER A 20 -13.86 6.25 -8.73
N THR A 21 -13.91 6.91 -7.58
CA THR A 21 -12.87 6.88 -6.55
C THR A 21 -13.13 5.75 -5.57
N ALA A 22 -13.04 4.50 -6.00
CA ALA A 22 -12.89 3.38 -5.08
C ALA A 22 -11.48 3.36 -4.43
N GLN A 23 -10.86 4.50 -4.11
CA GLN A 23 -9.40 4.63 -4.19
C GLN A 23 -8.57 3.96 -3.10
N VAL A 24 -9.06 3.77 -1.88
CA VAL A 24 -8.30 3.00 -0.87
C VAL A 24 -8.30 1.51 -1.24
N GLY A 25 -9.45 0.99 -1.65
CA GLY A 25 -9.58 -0.35 -2.24
C GLY A 25 -8.87 -0.47 -3.58
N SER A 26 -8.92 0.54 -4.44
CA SER A 26 -8.35 0.52 -5.80
C SER A 26 -6.85 0.69 -5.79
N LEU A 27 -6.24 1.38 -4.82
CA LEU A 27 -4.79 1.57 -4.79
C LEU A 27 -4.10 0.35 -4.19
N LEU A 28 -4.71 -0.26 -3.16
CA LEU A 28 -4.34 -1.59 -2.69
C LEU A 28 -4.63 -2.64 -3.78
N LYS A 29 -5.81 -2.63 -4.41
CA LYS A 29 -6.17 -3.51 -5.54
C LYS A 29 -5.37 -3.24 -6.80
N ASN A 30 -4.88 -2.03 -7.08
CA ASN A 30 -4.05 -1.74 -8.27
C ASN A 30 -2.58 -2.05 -8.00
N LYS A 31 -2.09 -1.87 -6.77
CA LYS A 31 -0.74 -2.31 -6.37
C LYS A 31 -0.69 -3.84 -6.21
N MET A 32 -1.69 -4.45 -5.56
CA MET A 32 -1.87 -5.90 -5.51
C MET A 32 -2.18 -6.46 -6.89
N ASN A 33 -3.08 -5.90 -7.69
CA ASN A 33 -3.28 -6.37 -9.08
C ASN A 33 -2.02 -6.20 -9.92
N LYS A 34 -1.12 -5.26 -9.65
CA LYS A 34 0.18 -5.20 -10.35
C LYS A 34 1.14 -6.30 -9.90
N VAL A 35 1.18 -6.63 -8.60
CA VAL A 35 1.99 -7.72 -8.04
C VAL A 35 1.41 -9.09 -8.42
N VAL A 36 0.10 -9.27 -8.29
CA VAL A 36 -0.69 -10.44 -8.69
C VAL A 36 -0.67 -10.60 -10.21
N ASN A 37 -0.88 -9.57 -11.03
CA ASN A 37 -0.73 -9.75 -12.48
C ASN A 37 0.73 -10.02 -12.90
N ALA A 38 1.74 -9.58 -12.13
CA ALA A 38 3.13 -9.97 -12.39
C ALA A 38 3.42 -11.44 -11.97
N GLY A 39 2.79 -11.92 -10.89
CA GLY A 39 2.88 -13.31 -10.41
C GLY A 39 1.94 -14.30 -11.10
N VAL A 40 0.85 -13.84 -11.71
CA VAL A 40 -0.15 -14.67 -12.41
C VAL A 40 0.13 -14.71 -13.92
N LYS A 41 0.66 -13.65 -14.53
CA LYS A 41 1.16 -13.70 -15.92
C LYS A 41 2.39 -14.59 -16.10
N THR A 42 3.00 -15.05 -15.01
CA THR A 42 4.11 -16.01 -15.03
C THR A 42 3.63 -17.46 -14.93
N VAL A 43 2.32 -17.73 -14.80
CA VAL A 43 1.78 -19.07 -14.52
C VAL A 43 0.85 -19.62 -15.63
N ASP A 44 0.46 -18.83 -16.65
CA ASP A 44 -0.32 -19.29 -17.81
C ASP A 44 0.22 -18.57 -19.08
N LYS A 45 0.70 -19.16 -20.20
CA LYS A 45 0.72 -20.52 -20.78
C LYS A 45 1.85 -20.63 -21.85
N GLU A 46 2.34 -21.86 -22.07
CA GLU A 46 2.91 -22.40 -23.32
C GLU A 46 4.16 -21.75 -23.96
N VAL A 47 5.37 -21.95 -23.42
CA VAL A 47 6.63 -22.16 -24.21
C VAL A 47 7.70 -22.85 -23.33
N ASP A 48 7.54 -24.14 -23.04
CA ASP A 48 8.47 -24.89 -22.16
C ASP A 48 9.76 -25.41 -22.85
N ALA A 49 10.07 -24.98 -24.09
CA ALA A 49 11.25 -25.51 -24.80
C ALA A 49 12.16 -24.47 -25.49
N GLU A 50 11.79 -23.18 -25.59
CA GLU A 50 12.66 -22.15 -26.20
C GLU A 50 13.24 -21.14 -25.20
N ILE A 51 12.73 -21.12 -23.95
CA ILE A 51 13.10 -20.14 -22.91
C ILE A 51 14.48 -20.41 -22.30
N ASP A 52 14.90 -21.68 -22.20
CA ASP A 52 16.20 -22.05 -21.62
C ASP A 52 17.40 -21.47 -22.40
N THR A 53 17.24 -21.21 -23.70
CA THR A 53 18.29 -20.65 -24.56
C THR A 53 18.33 -19.12 -24.54
N ALA A 54 17.20 -18.44 -24.32
CA ALA A 54 17.15 -16.97 -24.32
C ALA A 54 17.46 -16.38 -22.94
N VAL A 55 16.98 -17.00 -21.86
CA VAL A 55 17.21 -16.54 -20.48
C VAL A 55 18.66 -16.76 -20.05
N ASN A 56 19.27 -17.90 -20.40
CA ASN A 56 20.70 -18.11 -20.13
C ASN A 56 21.60 -17.15 -20.90
N LYS A 57 21.21 -16.73 -22.11
CA LYS A 57 22.01 -15.82 -22.95
C LYS A 57 21.90 -14.35 -22.50
N GLU A 58 20.79 -13.94 -21.90
CA GLU A 58 20.65 -12.62 -21.28
C GLU A 58 21.24 -12.56 -19.86
N ALA A 59 21.10 -13.63 -19.08
CA ALA A 59 21.73 -13.75 -17.75
C ALA A 59 23.27 -13.77 -17.83
N GLU A 60 23.85 -14.51 -18.78
CA GLU A 60 25.30 -14.49 -19.05
C GLU A 60 25.75 -13.09 -19.49
N LYS A 61 25.03 -12.40 -20.40
CA LYS A 61 25.37 -11.03 -20.82
C LYS A 61 25.26 -10.01 -19.69
N ALA A 62 24.33 -10.17 -18.76
CA ALA A 62 24.20 -9.32 -17.57
C ALA A 62 25.36 -9.56 -16.59
N LYS A 63 25.79 -10.83 -16.43
CA LYS A 63 26.93 -11.22 -15.61
C LYS A 63 28.26 -10.71 -16.17
N THR A 64 28.51 -10.87 -17.48
CA THR A 64 29.72 -10.33 -18.13
C THR A 64 29.79 -8.80 -18.06
N LYS A 65 28.64 -8.10 -18.10
CA LYS A 65 28.57 -6.64 -17.94
C LYS A 65 28.76 -6.19 -16.49
N ALA A 66 28.39 -7.00 -15.51
CA ALA A 66 28.63 -6.74 -14.08
C ALA A 66 30.11 -6.98 -13.72
N ASP A 67 30.72 -8.04 -14.27
CA ASP A 67 32.13 -8.37 -14.04
C ASP A 67 33.06 -7.33 -14.72
N ALA A 68 32.72 -6.88 -15.93
CA ALA A 68 33.45 -5.81 -16.63
C ALA A 68 33.31 -4.42 -15.95
N ARG A 69 32.26 -4.19 -15.15
CA ARG A 69 32.11 -2.97 -14.31
C ARG A 69 32.92 -3.06 -13.02
N THR A 70 33.13 -4.26 -12.51
CA THR A 70 33.90 -4.49 -11.27
C THR A 70 35.40 -4.34 -11.53
N GLU A 71 35.90 -4.68 -12.72
CA GLU A 71 37.30 -4.41 -13.09
C GLU A 71 37.59 -2.94 -13.42
N LYS A 72 36.64 -2.19 -14.01
CA LYS A 72 36.83 -0.75 -14.30
C LYS A 72 36.83 0.15 -13.06
N ASN A 73 36.23 -0.29 -11.95
CA ASN A 73 36.16 0.49 -10.71
C ASN A 73 37.42 0.39 -9.82
N LYS A 74 38.46 -0.36 -10.22
CA LYS A 74 39.76 -0.39 -9.51
C LYS A 74 40.80 0.61 -10.04
N GLN A 75 40.48 1.45 -11.03
CA GLN A 75 41.48 2.29 -11.71
C GLN A 75 41.14 3.78 -11.92
N ALA A 76 40.10 4.33 -11.28
CA ALA A 76 39.76 5.75 -11.45
C ALA A 76 39.42 6.43 -10.11
N GLU A 77 40.44 6.63 -9.28
CA GLU A 77 40.45 7.66 -8.23
C GLU A 77 41.18 8.89 -8.80
N ASN A 78 40.56 10.06 -8.71
CA ASN A 78 40.98 11.40 -9.18
C ASN A 78 40.53 11.86 -10.57
N GLN A 79 39.29 12.35 -10.70
CA GLN A 79 38.96 13.70 -11.20
C GLN A 79 37.43 13.95 -11.29
N PRO A 80 36.97 15.21 -11.29
CA PRO A 80 35.56 15.56 -11.04
C PRO A 80 34.67 15.28 -12.25
N SER A 81 33.58 14.57 -12.00
CA SER A 81 32.60 14.15 -12.99
C SER A 81 31.65 15.28 -13.37
N SER A 82 31.78 15.78 -14.61
CA SER A 82 30.67 16.41 -15.35
C SER A 82 30.03 15.38 -16.30
N GLU A 83 28.70 15.38 -16.31
CA GLU A 83 27.77 14.94 -17.37
C GLU A 83 28.01 13.63 -18.14
N GLY A 84 26.99 12.77 -18.11
CA GLY A 84 26.73 11.83 -19.20
C GLY A 84 26.18 10.48 -18.75
N GLY A 85 24.87 10.25 -18.95
CA GLY A 85 24.30 8.90 -18.79
C GLY A 85 22.78 8.82 -18.66
N GLN A 86 22.03 9.65 -19.37
CA GLN A 86 20.57 9.50 -19.47
C GLN A 86 20.25 8.49 -20.57
N ALA A 87 19.81 7.30 -20.19
CA ALA A 87 19.19 6.34 -21.10
C ALA A 87 18.18 5.46 -20.32
N GLY A 88 16.88 5.70 -20.56
CA GLY A 88 15.83 4.70 -20.33
C GLY A 88 14.82 4.89 -19.19
N GLY A 89 14.80 6.02 -18.46
CA GLY A 89 13.99 6.18 -17.24
C GLY A 89 12.91 7.26 -17.30
N GLY A 90 11.95 7.19 -18.22
CA GLY A 90 10.82 8.13 -18.27
C GLY A 90 9.93 8.02 -17.02
N MET A 91 9.76 9.14 -16.29
CA MET A 91 8.88 9.36 -15.10
C MET A 91 9.14 8.48 -13.85
N PHE A 92 9.52 7.22 -13.99
CA PHE A 92 9.75 6.29 -12.89
C PHE A 92 11.15 6.47 -12.25
N GLY A 93 12.15 6.85 -13.05
CA GLY A 93 13.52 7.10 -12.57
C GLY A 93 13.64 8.36 -11.70
N SER A 94 12.73 9.33 -11.86
CA SER A 94 12.68 10.53 -11.02
C SER A 94 11.97 10.31 -9.68
N MET A 95 11.09 9.30 -9.58
CA MET A 95 10.30 9.04 -8.37
C MET A 95 11.06 8.21 -7.33
N PHE A 96 12.02 7.38 -7.78
CA PHE A 96 12.79 6.51 -6.89
C PHE A 96 14.28 6.82 -6.98
N SER A 97 14.84 7.29 -5.87
CA SER A 97 16.28 7.47 -5.71
C SER A 97 16.93 6.15 -5.27
N ASN A 98 18.03 5.79 -5.93
CA ASN A 98 18.90 4.69 -5.47
C ASN A 98 19.68 5.06 -4.20
N LYS A 99 19.71 6.35 -3.83
CA LYS A 99 20.25 6.82 -2.55
C LYS A 99 19.12 6.85 -1.53
N VAL A 100 19.31 6.13 -0.42
CA VAL A 100 18.46 6.18 0.77
C VAL A 100 19.12 7.11 1.78
N ASP A 101 18.45 8.19 2.15
CA ASP A 101 18.90 9.14 3.17
C ASP A 101 18.03 9.11 4.45
N LEU A 102 16.88 8.45 4.40
CA LEU A 102 16.03 8.18 5.55
C LEU A 102 16.70 7.19 6.52
N LYS A 103 16.58 7.46 7.81
CA LYS A 103 17.03 6.57 8.88
C LYS A 103 16.03 5.43 9.06
N TYR A 104 16.53 4.21 9.25
CA TYR A 104 15.72 3.01 9.48
C TYR A 104 16.48 2.02 10.37
N LYS A 105 15.77 1.05 10.94
CA LYS A 105 16.38 -0.08 11.66
C LYS A 105 16.55 -1.26 10.70
N GLU A 106 17.64 -2.01 10.86
CA GLU A 106 17.82 -3.24 10.08
C GLU A 106 16.91 -4.38 10.53
N ASP A 107 16.51 -4.37 11.80
CA ASP A 107 15.69 -5.42 12.42
C ASP A 107 14.59 -4.79 13.28
N TYR A 108 13.37 -5.31 13.13
CA TYR A 108 12.17 -4.91 13.87
C TYR A 108 11.61 -6.12 14.60
N SER A 109 11.69 -6.10 15.93
CA SER A 109 11.16 -7.18 16.78
C SER A 109 9.80 -6.81 17.34
N PHE A 110 8.89 -7.77 17.36
CA PHE A 110 7.52 -7.64 17.82
C PHE A 110 7.20 -8.72 18.84
N THR A 111 6.33 -8.43 19.80
CA THR A 111 5.93 -9.40 20.84
C THR A 111 4.51 -9.91 20.66
N SER A 112 3.75 -9.31 19.77
CA SER A 112 2.32 -9.54 19.62
C SER A 112 1.91 -9.60 18.15
N ARG A 113 0.79 -10.27 17.88
CA ARG A 113 0.23 -10.48 16.54
C ARG A 113 -1.29 -10.33 16.52
N ILE A 114 -1.82 -9.67 15.52
CA ILE A 114 -3.23 -9.69 15.11
C ILE A 114 -3.30 -10.43 13.77
N TYR A 115 -4.11 -11.48 13.69
CA TYR A 115 -4.41 -12.17 12.43
C TYR A 115 -5.80 -11.77 11.94
N MET A 116 -5.87 -11.29 10.71
CA MET A 116 -7.08 -10.85 10.04
C MET A 116 -7.23 -11.55 8.69
N ILE A 117 -8.49 -11.76 8.29
CA ILE A 117 -8.82 -12.14 6.92
C ILE A 117 -9.47 -10.93 6.26
N SER A 118 -8.95 -10.56 5.09
CA SER A 118 -9.56 -9.55 4.23
C SER A 118 -10.14 -10.19 2.97
N GLU A 119 -11.33 -9.77 2.60
CA GLU A 119 -12.06 -10.18 1.42
C GLU A 119 -12.34 -8.95 0.56
N THR A 120 -11.94 -8.98 -0.70
CA THR A 120 -12.27 -7.95 -1.69
C THR A 120 -13.22 -8.55 -2.71
N TYR A 121 -14.29 -7.82 -3.01
CA TYR A 121 -15.38 -8.27 -3.86
C TYR A 121 -15.33 -7.52 -5.19
N ASP A 122 -15.23 -8.25 -6.30
CA ASP A 122 -15.35 -7.72 -7.65
C ASP A 122 -16.39 -8.52 -8.42
N ASN A 123 -17.56 -7.94 -8.68
CA ASN A 123 -18.68 -8.66 -9.28
C ASN A 123 -19.07 -9.92 -8.47
N LYS A 124 -18.79 -11.11 -9.00
CA LYS A 124 -19.02 -12.40 -8.33
C LYS A 124 -17.73 -12.99 -7.75
N ASP A 125 -16.59 -12.38 -8.05
CA ASP A 125 -15.27 -12.85 -7.65
C ASP A 125 -14.94 -12.31 -6.26
N VAL A 126 -14.42 -13.20 -5.42
CA VAL A 126 -13.99 -12.88 -4.06
C VAL A 126 -12.52 -13.24 -3.94
N MET A 127 -11.70 -12.23 -3.69
CA MET A 127 -10.29 -12.42 -3.37
C MET A 127 -10.12 -12.42 -1.87
N LYS A 128 -9.50 -13.47 -1.31
CA LYS A 128 -9.21 -13.56 0.13
C LYS A 128 -7.72 -13.39 0.40
N MET A 129 -7.40 -12.67 1.45
CA MET A 129 -6.03 -12.37 1.86
C MET A 129 -5.87 -12.54 3.36
N ASP A 130 -4.87 -13.33 3.76
CA ASP A 130 -4.43 -13.42 5.15
C ASP A 130 -3.50 -12.25 5.45
N MET A 131 -3.84 -11.49 6.48
CA MET A 131 -3.07 -10.34 6.97
C MET A 131 -2.63 -10.59 8.40
N TYR A 132 -1.33 -10.47 8.65
CA TYR A 132 -0.74 -10.55 9.98
C TYR A 132 -0.17 -9.20 10.34
N MET A 133 -0.72 -8.56 11.37
CA MET A 133 -0.16 -7.34 11.93
C MET A 133 0.64 -7.68 13.18
N PHE A 134 1.88 -7.23 13.26
CA PHE A 134 2.79 -7.44 14.37
C PHE A 134 3.00 -6.12 15.11
N TYR A 135 2.97 -6.16 16.44
CA TYR A 135 3.13 -4.98 17.27
C TYR A 135 3.78 -5.36 18.61
N SER A 136 4.17 -4.34 19.38
CA SER A 136 4.50 -4.52 20.79
C SER A 136 3.89 -3.38 21.59
N ALA A 137 3.63 -3.62 22.88
CA ALA A 137 3.06 -2.61 23.77
C ALA A 137 4.02 -1.43 24.07
N THR A 138 5.31 -1.58 23.78
CA THR A 138 6.38 -0.66 24.22
C THR A 138 7.07 0.10 23.10
N GLN A 139 6.80 -0.24 21.84
CA GLN A 139 7.42 0.40 20.67
C GLN A 139 6.36 0.85 19.66
N PRO A 140 6.51 2.04 19.06
CA PRO A 140 5.49 2.62 18.20
C PRO A 140 5.52 2.08 16.76
N SER A 141 6.25 0.97 16.53
CA SER A 141 6.39 0.36 15.21
C SER A 141 5.38 -0.76 15.00
N ILE A 142 4.93 -0.93 13.76
CA ILE A 142 4.04 -2.01 13.33
C ILE A 142 4.70 -2.75 12.18
N GLY A 143 4.64 -4.08 12.20
CA GLY A 143 4.90 -4.92 11.04
C GLY A 143 3.58 -5.41 10.43
N MET A 144 3.52 -5.57 9.13
CA MET A 144 2.41 -6.24 8.47
C MET A 144 2.95 -7.22 7.44
N GLU A 145 2.45 -8.45 7.46
CA GLU A 145 2.73 -9.45 6.44
C GLU A 145 1.44 -9.89 5.77
N THR A 146 1.50 -10.00 4.46
CA THR A 146 0.53 -10.76 3.65
C THR A 146 1.25 -12.02 3.20
N LYS A 147 0.60 -13.19 3.28
CA LYS A 147 1.24 -14.49 2.94
C LYS A 147 0.65 -15.17 1.72
N SER A 148 -0.63 -14.90 1.47
CA SER A 148 -1.46 -15.67 0.55
C SER A 148 -2.52 -14.75 -0.01
N ILE A 149 -2.74 -14.88 -1.32
CA ILE A 149 -3.90 -14.33 -1.98
C ILE A 149 -4.58 -15.52 -2.64
N SER A 150 -5.82 -15.80 -2.25
CA SER A 150 -6.64 -16.81 -2.91
C SER A 150 -7.59 -16.14 -3.88
N ASP A 151 -7.59 -16.60 -5.13
CA ASP A 151 -8.49 -16.10 -6.16
C ASP A 151 -9.90 -16.71 -6.03
N ALA A 152 -10.81 -16.33 -6.92
CA ALA A 152 -12.19 -16.82 -6.92
C ALA A 152 -12.32 -18.33 -7.19
N LYS A 153 -11.28 -18.98 -7.73
CA LYS A 153 -11.22 -20.43 -7.96
C LYS A 153 -10.61 -21.18 -6.77
N GLY A 154 -10.14 -20.46 -5.75
CA GLY A 154 -9.46 -21.01 -4.60
C GLY A 154 -7.99 -21.31 -4.86
N GLU A 155 -7.42 -20.85 -5.99
CA GLU A 155 -6.00 -20.95 -6.25
C GLU A 155 -5.26 -19.94 -5.36
N THR A 156 -4.37 -20.44 -4.50
CA THR A 156 -3.59 -19.61 -3.59
C THR A 156 -2.23 -19.31 -4.19
N VAL A 157 -1.95 -18.04 -4.47
CA VAL A 157 -0.61 -17.58 -4.83
C VAL A 157 0.10 -17.10 -3.55
N PRO A 158 1.25 -17.68 -3.18
CA PRO A 158 2.04 -17.15 -2.09
C PRO A 158 2.64 -15.81 -2.52
N VAL A 159 2.12 -14.72 -1.97
CA VAL A 159 2.72 -13.39 -2.09
C VAL A 159 3.14 -12.98 -0.70
N THR A 160 4.45 -12.82 -0.49
CA THR A 160 4.99 -12.26 0.75
C THR A 160 5.30 -10.79 0.52
N ALA A 161 4.33 -9.93 0.83
CA ALA A 161 4.61 -8.50 0.99
C ALA A 161 4.70 -8.21 2.48
N VAL A 162 5.82 -7.60 2.87
CA VAL A 162 6.08 -7.17 4.25
C VAL A 162 6.06 -5.65 4.27
N MET A 163 5.31 -5.06 5.18
CA MET A 163 5.28 -3.63 5.41
C MET A 163 5.72 -3.33 6.83
N VAL A 164 6.49 -2.28 7.03
CA VAL A 164 6.86 -1.80 8.36
C VAL A 164 6.57 -0.32 8.44
N VAL A 165 5.75 0.04 9.43
CA VAL A 165 5.57 1.42 9.86
C VAL A 165 6.52 1.63 11.03
N ASP A 166 7.59 2.38 10.81
CA ASP A 166 8.56 2.70 11.86
C ASP A 166 8.17 4.01 12.52
N GLY A 167 7.45 3.90 13.64
CA GLY A 167 6.97 5.04 14.40
C GLY A 167 8.07 5.89 15.04
N GLU A 168 9.28 5.35 15.22
CA GLU A 168 10.39 6.09 15.83
C GLU A 168 11.11 6.95 14.78
N ASN A 169 11.39 6.36 13.61
CA ASN A 169 12.06 7.06 12.51
C ASN A 169 11.08 7.79 11.57
N LYS A 170 9.76 7.60 11.76
CA LYS A 170 8.68 8.18 10.95
C LYS A 170 8.79 7.82 9.46
N ILE A 171 9.06 6.56 9.18
CA ILE A 171 9.16 6.04 7.82
C ILE A 171 8.18 4.90 7.60
N PHE A 172 7.93 4.64 6.32
CA PHE A 172 7.25 3.45 5.85
C PHE A 172 8.21 2.63 4.99
N LEU A 173 8.23 1.33 5.23
CA LEU A 173 8.99 0.35 4.47
C LEU A 173 8.02 -0.64 3.82
N MET A 174 8.21 -0.90 2.54
CA MET A 174 7.57 -2.00 1.83
C MET A 174 8.65 -2.90 1.27
N LEU A 175 8.70 -4.15 1.74
CA LEU A 175 9.66 -5.16 1.34
C LEU A 175 8.93 -6.25 0.55
N THR A 176 9.52 -6.70 -0.54
CA THR A 176 8.96 -7.76 -1.37
C THR A 176 10.06 -8.68 -1.82
N ASP A 177 9.81 -9.99 -1.69
CA ASP A 177 10.64 -11.04 -2.26
C ASP A 177 9.92 -11.61 -3.50
N MET A 178 10.52 -11.43 -4.67
CA MET A 178 10.02 -12.01 -5.91
C MET A 178 11.14 -12.85 -6.54
N ASN A 179 10.96 -14.17 -6.53
CA ASN A 179 11.90 -15.13 -7.12
C ASN A 179 13.35 -14.94 -6.62
N GLY A 180 13.53 -14.68 -5.31
CA GLY A 180 14.84 -14.46 -4.69
C GLY A 180 15.40 -13.05 -4.89
N MET A 181 14.71 -12.18 -5.63
CA MET A 181 15.05 -10.76 -5.72
C MET A 181 14.37 -10.00 -4.57
N LYS A 182 15.17 -9.58 -3.59
CA LYS A 182 14.74 -8.79 -2.44
C LYS A 182 14.79 -7.30 -2.75
N MET A 183 13.62 -6.70 -2.94
CA MET A 183 13.46 -5.29 -3.25
C MET A 183 12.69 -4.59 -2.14
N GLY A 184 13.09 -3.37 -1.79
CA GLY A 184 12.36 -2.56 -0.82
C GLY A 184 12.15 -1.12 -1.27
N ILE A 185 11.03 -0.56 -0.86
CA ILE A 185 10.72 0.86 -1.00
C ILE A 185 10.70 1.46 0.40
N ILE A 186 11.36 2.61 0.57
CA ILE A 186 11.32 3.41 1.79
C ILE A 186 10.77 4.80 1.48
N SER A 187 9.89 5.31 2.31
CA SER A 187 9.37 6.68 2.21
C SER A 187 9.21 7.28 3.60
N SER A 188 9.09 8.59 3.69
CA SER A 188 8.64 9.19 4.95
C SER A 188 7.15 8.87 5.17
N ALA A 189 6.74 8.72 6.43
CA ALA A 189 5.35 8.47 6.78
C ALA A 189 4.45 9.63 6.31
N GLU A 190 4.92 10.87 6.50
CA GLU A 190 4.20 12.08 6.11
C GLU A 190 3.90 12.12 4.60
N GLU A 191 4.82 11.67 3.76
CA GLU A 191 4.61 11.60 2.30
C GLU A 191 3.59 10.53 1.89
N GLU A 192 3.47 9.44 2.62
CA GLU A 192 2.44 8.43 2.34
C GLU A 192 1.03 8.95 2.67
N SER A 193 0.91 9.73 3.75
CA SER A 193 -0.34 10.45 4.06
C SER A 193 -0.69 11.52 3.02
N ALA A 194 0.32 12.06 2.31
CA ALA A 194 0.11 13.02 1.22
C ALA A 194 -0.19 12.32 -0.13
N ALA A 195 0.35 11.12 -0.37
CA ALA A 195 0.08 10.33 -1.57
C ALA A 195 -1.36 9.80 -1.63
N THR A 196 -2.07 9.74 -0.49
CA THR A 196 -3.52 9.53 -0.45
C THR A 196 -4.34 10.77 -0.82
N THR A 197 -3.74 11.97 -0.85
CA THR A 197 -4.41 13.25 -1.14
C THR A 197 -4.12 13.83 -2.53
N ASP A 198 -3.45 13.09 -3.42
CA ASP A 198 -3.06 13.56 -4.77
C ASP A 198 -4.22 13.58 -5.80
N SER A 199 -5.47 13.58 -5.35
CA SER A 199 -6.61 14.06 -6.12
C SER A 199 -6.74 15.58 -6.01
N LYS A 200 -5.86 16.32 -6.72
CA LYS A 200 -6.01 17.75 -7.06
C LYS A 200 -6.68 18.63 -5.98
N GLY A 201 -5.97 18.91 -4.87
CA GLY A 201 -6.27 20.07 -4.02
C GLY A 201 -7.67 20.14 -3.39
N LYS A 202 -8.44 19.06 -3.38
CA LYS A 202 -9.62 18.96 -2.53
C LYS A 202 -9.15 18.75 -1.10
N LYS A 203 -9.60 19.62 -0.18
CA LYS A 203 -9.63 19.26 1.24
C LYS A 203 -10.64 18.13 1.34
N ASP A 204 -10.16 16.89 1.41
CA ASP A 204 -11.03 15.74 1.65
C ASP A 204 -11.77 15.99 2.96
N THR A 205 -13.09 16.01 2.89
CA THR A 205 -13.90 16.18 4.09
C THR A 205 -13.86 14.84 4.81
N PRO A 206 -13.42 14.78 6.09
CA PRO A 206 -13.26 13.49 6.76
C PRO A 206 -14.59 12.74 6.83
N PRO A 207 -14.60 11.41 6.69
CA PRO A 207 -15.82 10.62 6.83
C PRO A 207 -16.49 10.88 8.18
N VAL A 208 -17.83 10.94 8.16
CA VAL A 208 -18.62 11.11 9.38
C VAL A 208 -18.98 9.74 9.93
N TYR A 209 -18.58 9.46 11.17
CA TYR A 209 -18.85 8.21 11.86
C TYR A 209 -20.02 8.38 12.84
N THR A 210 -20.94 7.41 12.82
CA THR A 210 -22.14 7.40 13.67
C THR A 210 -22.24 6.06 14.37
N LYS A 211 -22.31 6.07 15.71
CA LYS A 211 -22.51 4.85 16.50
C LYS A 211 -23.91 4.29 16.23
N THR A 212 -24.00 3.00 15.90
CA THR A 212 -25.29 2.40 15.50
C THR A 212 -26.06 1.79 16.68
N GLY A 213 -25.37 1.53 17.79
CA GLY A 213 -25.91 0.81 18.95
C GLY A 213 -25.73 -0.71 18.86
N ASN A 214 -25.32 -1.24 17.70
CA ASN A 214 -24.99 -2.65 17.56
C ASN A 214 -23.63 -2.96 18.18
N THR A 215 -23.48 -4.16 18.72
CA THR A 215 -22.21 -4.66 19.27
C THR A 215 -21.98 -6.10 18.83
N LYS A 216 -20.71 -6.51 18.71
CA LYS A 216 -20.34 -7.92 18.53
C LYS A 216 -19.01 -8.22 19.22
N GLU A 217 -18.76 -9.48 19.51
CA GLU A 217 -17.46 -9.96 19.99
C GLU A 217 -16.60 -10.37 18.80
N ILE A 218 -15.35 -9.90 18.78
CA ILE A 218 -14.36 -10.22 17.75
C ILE A 218 -13.07 -10.63 18.46
N ALA A 219 -12.61 -11.86 18.22
CA ALA A 219 -11.40 -12.42 18.85
C ALA A 219 -11.36 -12.27 20.39
N GLY A 220 -12.51 -12.34 21.08
CA GLY A 220 -12.61 -12.18 22.54
C GLY A 220 -12.75 -10.74 23.05
N TYR A 221 -12.93 -9.76 22.14
CA TYR A 221 -13.07 -8.34 22.46
C TYR A 221 -14.44 -7.82 22.05
N LYS A 222 -15.12 -7.14 22.98
CA LYS A 222 -16.37 -6.45 22.69
C LYS A 222 -16.10 -5.24 21.80
N CYS A 223 -16.79 -5.17 20.67
CA CYS A 223 -16.68 -4.09 19.71
C CYS A 223 -18.02 -3.39 19.51
N ASP A 224 -17.99 -2.07 19.48
CA ASP A 224 -19.11 -1.22 19.12
C ASP A 224 -19.10 -0.99 17.59
N GLU A 225 -20.26 -1.09 16.95
CA GLU A 225 -20.41 -0.80 15.52
C GLU A 225 -20.61 0.71 15.28
N TYR A 226 -19.87 1.24 14.32
CA TYR A 226 -20.04 2.58 13.78
C TYR A 226 -20.28 2.47 12.27
N SER A 227 -21.28 3.18 11.77
CA SER A 227 -21.46 3.40 10.33
C SER A 227 -20.71 4.66 9.90
N TYR A 228 -20.19 4.68 8.68
CA TYR A 228 -19.65 5.90 8.08
C TYR A 228 -20.19 6.15 6.68
N ILE A 229 -20.16 7.43 6.30
CA ILE A 229 -20.39 7.90 4.94
C ILE A 229 -19.22 8.81 4.60
N ASP A 230 -18.54 8.51 3.50
CA ASP A 230 -17.54 9.39 2.91
C ASP A 230 -18.27 10.49 2.11
N PRO A 231 -18.11 11.77 2.46
CA PRO A 231 -18.82 12.86 1.80
C PRO A 231 -18.34 13.14 0.37
N ASP A 232 -17.13 12.71 0.01
CA ASP A 232 -16.54 13.01 -1.30
C ASP A 232 -17.02 12.05 -2.38
N ASP A 233 -17.29 10.78 -2.04
CA ASP A 233 -17.73 9.76 -3.00
C ASP A 233 -19.03 9.02 -2.61
N ASN A 234 -19.64 9.38 -1.48
CA ASN A 234 -20.84 8.73 -0.91
C ASN A 234 -20.65 7.23 -0.62
N SER A 235 -19.42 6.73 -0.59
CA SER A 235 -19.15 5.37 -0.13
C SER A 235 -19.56 5.23 1.33
N LYS A 236 -20.04 4.04 1.67
CA LYS A 236 -20.57 3.76 3.00
C LYS A 236 -19.84 2.58 3.58
N GLY A 237 -19.81 2.50 4.90
CA GLY A 237 -19.22 1.36 5.54
C GLY A 237 -19.57 1.25 7.00
N LYS A 238 -19.01 0.19 7.57
CA LYS A 238 -19.13 -0.13 8.98
C LYS A 238 -17.74 -0.42 9.51
N VAL A 239 -17.49 -0.02 10.75
CA VAL A 239 -16.30 -0.39 11.50
C VAL A 239 -16.73 -0.92 12.86
N TRP A 240 -16.01 -1.92 13.35
CA TRP A 240 -16.18 -2.47 14.69
C TRP A 240 -14.96 -2.12 15.51
N PHE A 241 -15.19 -1.28 16.50
CA PHE A 241 -14.16 -0.61 17.27
C PHE A 241 -14.21 -1.06 18.73
N THR A 242 -13.04 -1.32 19.32
CA THR A 242 -12.91 -1.66 20.74
C THR A 242 -11.94 -0.72 21.44
N GLN A 243 -12.26 -0.34 22.68
CA GLN A 243 -11.40 0.41 23.60
C GLN A 243 -10.94 -0.48 24.76
N ASP A 244 -11.01 -1.80 24.60
CA ASP A 244 -10.70 -2.74 25.66
C ASP A 244 -9.24 -2.55 26.14
N PRO A 245 -9.01 -2.21 27.42
CA PRO A 245 -7.68 -1.88 27.93
C PRO A 245 -6.73 -3.08 27.98
N ARG A 246 -7.25 -4.30 27.77
CA ARG A 246 -6.43 -5.50 27.60
C ARG A 246 -5.57 -5.40 26.33
N LEU A 247 -6.04 -4.73 25.28
CA LEU A 247 -5.33 -4.62 24.01
C LEU A 247 -4.35 -3.44 24.01
N LYS A 248 -3.10 -3.71 24.37
CA LYS A 248 -2.06 -2.66 24.53
C LYS A 248 -1.24 -2.48 23.26
N ILE A 249 -1.68 -1.59 22.38
CA ILE A 249 -0.94 -1.21 21.18
C ILE A 249 -0.34 0.18 21.35
N ASP A 250 0.97 0.31 21.15
CA ASP A 250 1.61 1.63 21.10
C ASP A 250 1.37 2.30 19.75
N ARG A 251 0.49 3.29 19.77
CA ARG A 251 0.02 3.99 18.56
C ARG A 251 0.70 5.34 18.33
N ARG A 252 1.71 5.71 19.15
CA ARG A 252 2.40 7.00 19.04
C ARG A 252 3.00 7.25 17.66
N GLY A 253 3.33 6.17 16.95
CA GLY A 253 3.89 6.20 15.60
C GLY A 253 2.87 6.21 14.48
N TRP A 254 1.58 5.97 14.74
CA TRP A 254 0.60 5.69 13.66
C TRP A 254 0.06 6.96 13.02
N LYS A 255 0.13 8.08 13.74
CA LYS A 255 -0.30 9.38 13.24
C LYS A 255 0.52 9.73 11.99
N ASN A 256 -0.17 10.03 10.90
CA ASN A 256 0.41 10.39 9.59
C ASN A 256 1.08 9.23 8.84
N THR A 257 0.81 7.95 9.15
CA THR A 257 1.47 6.81 8.46
C THR A 257 0.71 6.27 7.27
N GLY A 258 -0.36 6.94 6.83
CA GLY A 258 -1.26 6.40 5.80
C GLY A 258 -2.06 5.17 6.24
N MET A 259 -1.80 4.61 7.43
CA MET A 259 -2.64 3.59 8.06
C MET A 259 -4.08 4.10 8.13
N SER A 260 -5.02 3.18 7.81
CA SER A 260 -6.42 3.46 7.43
C SER A 260 -6.99 4.81 7.86
N ALA A 261 -7.61 5.52 6.90
CA ALA A 261 -8.29 6.81 7.08
C ALA A 261 -9.21 6.86 8.32
N TYR A 262 -9.72 5.71 8.79
CA TYR A 262 -10.45 5.61 10.06
C TYR A 262 -9.67 6.28 11.21
N TYR A 263 -8.39 6.02 11.36
CA TYR A 263 -7.57 6.53 12.47
C TYR A 263 -7.17 8.00 12.33
N SER A 264 -7.59 8.67 11.26
CA SER A 264 -7.55 10.14 11.19
C SER A 264 -8.71 10.78 11.98
N SER A 265 -9.77 10.02 12.27
CA SER A 265 -10.90 10.47 13.08
C SER A 265 -10.53 10.45 14.57
N PRO A 266 -10.71 11.57 15.29
CA PRO A 266 -10.48 11.62 16.74
C PRO A 266 -11.27 10.58 17.54
N GLN A 267 -12.40 10.11 17.00
CA GLN A 267 -13.27 9.11 17.63
C GLN A 267 -12.59 7.74 17.82
N PHE A 268 -11.55 7.43 17.05
CA PHE A 268 -10.85 6.15 17.12
C PHE A 268 -9.41 6.27 17.64
N ASN A 269 -9.07 7.39 18.27
CA ASN A 269 -7.71 7.65 18.77
C ASN A 269 -7.33 6.80 19.99
N ASP A 270 -8.29 6.19 20.68
CA ASP A 270 -8.09 5.49 21.96
C ASP A 270 -8.48 4.01 21.91
N GLY A 271 -8.71 3.45 20.71
CA GLY A 271 -9.01 2.04 20.53
C GLY A 271 -8.61 1.51 19.16
N ILE A 272 -9.00 0.27 18.85
CA ILE A 272 -8.60 -0.41 17.61
C ILE A 272 -9.84 -0.92 16.88
N ILE A 273 -9.78 -0.81 15.56
CA ILE A 273 -10.78 -1.39 14.66
C ILE A 273 -10.39 -2.84 14.40
N LEU A 274 -11.28 -3.76 14.78
CA LEU A 274 -11.07 -5.21 14.63
C LEU A 274 -11.84 -5.81 13.45
N ALA A 275 -12.79 -5.08 12.89
CA ALA A 275 -13.39 -5.42 11.61
C ALA A 275 -13.88 -4.16 10.89
N ASN A 276 -13.98 -4.26 9.58
CA ASN A 276 -14.64 -3.24 8.78
C ASN A 276 -15.31 -3.84 7.54
N GLU A 277 -16.31 -3.14 7.04
CA GLU A 277 -16.99 -3.41 5.78
C GLU A 277 -17.08 -2.11 5.00
N ALA A 278 -16.87 -2.19 3.69
CA ALA A 278 -17.07 -1.08 2.76
C ALA A 278 -18.07 -1.47 1.69
N TYR A 279 -18.91 -0.52 1.30
CA TYR A 279 -19.99 -0.68 0.35
C TYR A 279 -19.89 0.40 -0.73
N ASP A 280 -20.23 0.05 -1.97
CA ASP A 280 -20.38 1.02 -3.05
C ASP A 280 -21.63 1.89 -2.89
N ASP A 281 -21.82 2.83 -3.82
CA ASP A 281 -22.95 3.76 -3.87
C ASP A 281 -24.32 3.04 -3.98
N LYS A 282 -24.32 1.81 -4.48
CA LYS A 282 -25.50 0.93 -4.61
C LYS A 282 -25.71 0.04 -3.39
N GLY A 283 -24.86 0.14 -2.37
CA GLY A 283 -24.94 -0.67 -1.16
C GLY A 283 -24.42 -2.09 -1.34
N LYS A 284 -23.65 -2.37 -2.39
CA LYS A 284 -22.99 -3.67 -2.59
C LYS A 284 -21.68 -3.71 -1.79
N LEU A 285 -21.46 -4.79 -1.05
CA LEU A 285 -20.22 -5.04 -0.32
C LEU A 285 -19.04 -5.11 -1.31
N THR A 286 -18.01 -4.31 -1.08
CA THR A 286 -16.79 -4.24 -1.91
C THR A 286 -15.55 -4.72 -1.14
N MET A 287 -15.57 -4.61 0.19
CA MET A 287 -14.49 -5.06 1.05
C MET A 287 -15.03 -5.47 2.41
N LYS A 288 -14.46 -6.54 2.97
CA LYS A 288 -14.69 -6.96 4.36
C LYS A 288 -13.35 -7.36 4.97
N THR A 289 -13.05 -6.87 6.16
CA THR A 289 -11.91 -7.36 6.94
C THR A 289 -12.40 -7.73 8.33
N GLU A 290 -11.95 -8.88 8.85
CA GLU A 290 -12.34 -9.37 10.16
C GLU A 290 -11.14 -9.98 10.88
N THR A 291 -10.92 -9.55 12.13
CA THR A 291 -9.90 -10.12 13.01
C THR A 291 -10.34 -11.50 13.48
N ILE A 292 -9.47 -12.48 13.28
CA ILE A 292 -9.68 -13.88 13.66
C ILE A 292 -9.03 -14.17 15.00
N GLU A 293 -7.82 -13.66 15.23
CA GLU A 293 -7.03 -13.95 16.43
C GLU A 293 -6.20 -12.72 16.85
N ILE A 294 -6.08 -12.52 18.16
CA ILE A 294 -5.08 -11.63 18.76
C ILE A 294 -4.25 -12.45 19.74
N ASN A 295 -2.93 -12.40 19.59
CA ASN A 295 -1.98 -13.11 20.42
C ASN A 295 -0.88 -12.16 20.92
N GLU A 296 -0.90 -11.86 22.21
CA GLU A 296 0.04 -10.93 22.84
C GLU A 296 1.40 -11.57 23.22
N ASN A 297 1.56 -12.87 22.98
CA ASN A 297 2.76 -13.65 23.28
C ASN A 297 3.33 -14.30 22.01
N PHE A 298 3.47 -13.50 20.96
CA PHE A 298 3.93 -13.93 19.64
C PHE A 298 5.24 -13.20 19.27
N PRO A 299 6.42 -13.74 19.64
CA PRO A 299 7.69 -13.15 19.23
C PRO A 299 7.86 -13.28 17.71
N HIS A 300 8.07 -12.16 17.03
CA HIS A 300 8.29 -12.11 15.58
C HIS A 300 9.35 -11.08 15.22
N ASN A 301 10.11 -11.30 14.15
CA ASN A 301 11.14 -10.37 13.69
C ASN A 301 11.05 -10.15 12.19
N ILE A 302 11.01 -8.88 11.78
CA ILE A 302 11.12 -8.47 10.38
C ILE A 302 12.52 -7.90 10.17
N SER A 303 13.29 -8.50 9.26
CA SER A 303 14.63 -8.03 8.90
C SER A 303 14.63 -7.36 7.54
N VAL A 304 15.27 -6.20 7.46
CA VAL A 304 15.52 -5.44 6.23
C VAL A 304 16.83 -5.87 5.57
N LYS A 305 17.62 -6.73 6.22
CA LYS A 305 18.91 -7.20 5.69
C LYS A 305 18.75 -7.93 4.36
N GLY A 306 19.61 -7.57 3.40
CA GLY A 306 19.63 -8.16 2.06
C GLY A 306 18.59 -7.56 1.10
N TYR A 307 17.76 -6.61 1.52
CA TYR A 307 16.88 -5.87 0.62
C TYR A 307 17.62 -4.71 -0.04
N SER A 308 17.47 -4.59 -1.36
CA SER A 308 17.89 -3.39 -2.10
C SER A 308 16.82 -2.31 -1.94
N LEU A 309 17.06 -1.36 -1.03
CA LEU A 309 16.13 -0.27 -0.76
C LEU A 309 16.21 0.84 -1.81
N ARG A 310 15.04 1.36 -2.19
CA ARG A 310 14.90 2.58 -3.00
C ARG A 310 14.03 3.57 -2.26
N GLN A 311 14.50 4.81 -2.18
CA GLN A 311 13.72 5.85 -1.53
C GLN A 311 12.74 6.47 -2.51
N MET A 312 11.46 6.50 -2.13
CA MET A 312 10.46 7.28 -2.83
C MET A 312 10.69 8.75 -2.48
N ASN A 313 11.02 9.56 -3.48
CA ASN A 313 11.09 11.00 -3.30
C ASN A 313 9.71 11.58 -3.64
N SER A 314 9.11 12.32 -2.71
CA SER A 314 8.02 13.21 -3.10
C SER A 314 8.53 14.08 -4.24
N GLY A 315 7.77 14.15 -5.32
CA GLY A 315 8.05 15.06 -6.41
C GLY A 315 7.97 16.47 -5.86
N LYS A 316 9.07 17.00 -5.31
CA LYS A 316 9.36 18.43 -5.35
C LYS A 316 9.42 18.74 -6.84
N SER A 317 8.27 19.03 -7.45
CA SER A 317 8.24 19.82 -8.67
C SER A 317 9.19 20.97 -8.39
N LYS A 318 10.22 21.09 -9.23
CA LYS A 318 11.15 22.22 -9.20
C LYS A 318 10.37 23.51 -9.49
N GLU A 319 9.55 23.97 -8.56
CA GLU A 319 9.30 25.39 -8.41
C GLU A 319 10.53 25.95 -7.70
N GLU A 320 11.56 26.21 -8.50
CA GLU A 320 12.50 27.30 -8.29
C GLU A 320 13.52 27.27 -9.44
N LYS A 321 13.35 28.20 -10.37
CA LYS A 321 14.22 29.38 -10.44
C LYS A 321 13.51 30.46 -11.25
N LYS A 322 13.35 31.62 -10.63
CA LYS A 322 13.08 32.90 -11.29
C LYS A 322 14.05 33.14 -12.43
#